data_AF-A0AAJ5VBT1-F1
#
_entry.id   AF-A0AAJ5VBT1-F1
#
_cell.length_a   1.000
_cell.length_b   1.000
_cell.length_c   1.000
_cell.angle_alpha   90.00
_cell.angle_beta   90.00
_cell.angle_gamma   90.00
#
_symmetry.space_group_name_H-M   'P 1'
#
loop_
_entity.id
_entity.type
_entity.pdbx_description
1 polymer ?
#
loop_
_entity_poly.entity_id
_entity_poly.type
_entity_poly.pdbx_seq_one_letter_code
_entity_poly.pdbx_strand_id
1 'polypeptide(L)'
;MEDEHPNVKTMRIGEVAERTALSFRSLRHWDDVGLVQPSARTEGGFRLYTEKDVERILIIRRMKPLGYTLDEMRELLDVVDALTVDPSDVALRARIDDIRDGADQRRQKLTEQLAMADEFVQLLGQL
;
A
#
# COMPACT_ATOMS: atom_id res chain seq x y z
N MET A 1 -21.70 -14.07 24.57
CA MET A 1 -20.40 -14.20 25.25
C MET A 1 -19.49 -13.25 24.51
N GLU A 2 -19.10 -12.16 25.17
CA GLU A 2 -18.29 -11.10 24.59
C GLU A 2 -16.82 -11.53 24.69
N ASP A 3 -16.20 -11.86 23.55
CA ASP A 3 -14.81 -12.27 23.52
C ASP A 3 -13.90 -11.05 23.72
N GLU A 4 -13.40 -10.93 24.94
CA GLU A 4 -12.37 -9.99 25.37
C GLU A 4 -11.04 -10.32 24.69
N HIS A 5 -10.90 -9.93 23.42
CA HIS A 5 -9.60 -9.80 22.77
C HIS A 5 -8.97 -8.48 23.26
N PRO A 6 -7.68 -8.45 23.61
CA PRO A 6 -6.99 -7.23 24.06
C PRO A 6 -7.33 -6.10 23.09
N ASN A 7 -7.73 -4.95 23.66
CA ASN A 7 -8.40 -3.79 23.04
C ASN A 7 -7.68 -3.18 21.82
N VAL A 8 -7.50 -3.96 20.75
CA VAL A 8 -7.03 -3.53 19.45
C VAL A 8 -8.27 -3.32 18.60
N LYS A 9 -8.57 -2.07 18.28
CA LYS A 9 -9.70 -1.73 17.42
C LYS A 9 -9.53 -2.43 16.07
N THR A 10 -10.47 -3.31 15.74
CA THR A 10 -10.52 -4.02 14.45
C THR A 10 -11.65 -3.52 13.58
N MET A 11 -11.45 -3.57 12.26
CA MET A 11 -12.36 -3.08 11.24
C MET A 11 -12.74 -4.20 10.29
N ARG A 12 -13.99 -4.22 9.84
CA ARG A 12 -14.41 -5.12 8.76
C ARG A 12 -13.97 -4.57 7.40
N ILE A 13 -13.92 -5.44 6.40
CA ILE A 13 -13.53 -5.07 5.04
C ILE A 13 -14.33 -3.90 4.44
N GLY A 14 -15.59 -3.70 4.87
CA GLY A 14 -16.43 -2.55 4.49
C GLY A 14 -15.83 -1.22 4.92
N GLU A 15 -15.52 -1.08 6.22
CA GLU A 15 -14.89 0.11 6.78
C GLU A 15 -13.50 0.34 6.17
N VAL A 16 -12.73 -0.73 5.92
CA VAL A 16 -11.44 -0.61 5.23
C VAL A 16 -11.61 -0.11 3.80
N ALA A 17 -12.59 -0.62 3.05
CA ALA A 17 -12.87 -0.17 1.69
C ALA A 17 -13.21 1.32 1.64
N GLU A 18 -14.05 1.80 2.57
CA GLU A 18 -14.40 3.22 2.70
C GLU A 18 -13.16 4.08 3.03
N ARG A 19 -12.41 3.71 4.06
CA ARG A 19 -11.23 4.46 4.52
C ARG A 19 -10.12 4.53 3.48
N THR A 20 -9.95 3.44 2.73
CA THR A 20 -8.86 3.31 1.76
C THR A 20 -9.28 3.64 0.33
N ALA A 21 -10.57 3.91 0.09
CA ALA A 21 -11.16 4.09 -1.23
C ALA A 21 -10.77 2.97 -2.22
N LEU A 22 -10.57 1.75 -1.72
CA LEU A 22 -10.26 0.57 -2.51
C LEU A 22 -11.49 -0.29 -2.67
N SER A 23 -11.59 -0.95 -3.82
CA SER A 23 -12.65 -1.94 -4.04
C SER A 23 -12.44 -3.16 -3.12
N PHE A 24 -13.55 -3.83 -2.76
CA PHE A 24 -13.49 -5.14 -2.10
C PHE A 24 -12.64 -6.14 -2.89
N ARG A 25 -12.66 -6.06 -4.23
CA ARG A 25 -11.86 -6.92 -5.10
C ARG A 25 -10.37 -6.68 -4.88
N SER A 26 -9.93 -5.41 -4.81
CA SER A 26 -8.53 -5.05 -4.56
C SER A 26 -8.07 -5.55 -3.19
N LEU A 27 -8.87 -5.31 -2.15
CA LEU A 27 -8.56 -5.74 -0.79
C LEU A 27 -8.48 -7.27 -0.66
N ARG A 28 -9.42 -8.00 -1.27
CA ARG A 28 -9.39 -9.47 -1.31
C ARG A 28 -8.19 -9.98 -2.10
N HIS A 29 -7.93 -9.40 -3.27
CA HIS A 29 -6.79 -9.79 -4.08
C HIS A 29 -5.47 -9.62 -3.33
N TRP A 30 -5.29 -8.53 -2.58
CA TRP A 30 -4.08 -8.31 -1.77
C TRP A 30 -3.95 -9.28 -0.59
N ASP A 31 -5.05 -9.72 0.01
CA ASP A 31 -5.05 -10.81 0.99
C ASP A 31 -4.71 -12.15 0.32
N ASP A 32 -5.35 -12.46 -0.81
CA ASP A 32 -5.21 -13.74 -1.52
C ASP A 32 -3.78 -13.96 -2.03
N VAL A 33 -3.09 -12.89 -2.46
CA VAL A 33 -1.67 -12.95 -2.87
C VAL A 33 -0.68 -12.73 -1.72
N GLY A 34 -1.18 -12.65 -0.49
CA GLY A 34 -0.37 -12.50 0.73
C GLY A 34 0.39 -11.18 0.82
N LEU A 35 -0.06 -10.13 0.14
CA LEU A 35 0.59 -8.82 0.20
C LEU A 35 0.20 -8.06 1.48
N VAL A 36 -1.11 -8.00 1.78
CA VAL A 36 -1.61 -7.51 3.07
C VAL A 36 -2.77 -8.38 3.52
N GLN A 37 -2.55 -9.09 4.62
CA GLN A 37 -3.50 -10.02 5.20
C GLN A 37 -4.19 -9.39 6.42
N PRO A 38 -5.46 -9.74 6.69
CA PRO A 38 -6.13 -9.28 7.90
C PRO A 38 -5.46 -9.89 9.13
N SER A 39 -5.24 -9.07 10.17
CA SER A 39 -4.68 -9.52 11.45
C SER A 39 -5.53 -10.59 12.15
N ALA A 40 -6.84 -10.62 11.90
CA ALA A 40 -7.74 -11.58 12.51
C ALA A 40 -8.92 -11.95 11.61
N ARG A 41 -9.66 -12.99 12.03
CA ARG A 41 -10.97 -13.33 11.48
C ARG A 41 -11.95 -13.56 12.63
N THR A 42 -13.21 -13.17 12.43
CA THR A 42 -14.29 -13.55 13.37
C THR A 42 -14.51 -15.06 13.34
N GLU A 43 -15.21 -15.64 14.33
CA GLU A 43 -15.66 -17.04 14.30
C GLU A 43 -16.40 -17.41 13.00
N GLY A 44 -17.24 -16.51 12.47
CA GLY A 44 -17.94 -16.69 11.19
C GLY A 44 -17.07 -16.51 9.93
N GLY A 45 -15.75 -16.38 10.06
CA GLY A 45 -14.80 -16.28 8.94
C GLY A 45 -14.64 -14.89 8.30
N PHE A 46 -15.30 -13.85 8.83
CA PHE A 46 -15.13 -12.48 8.32
C PHE A 46 -13.76 -11.90 8.66
N ARG A 47 -13.16 -11.19 7.70
CA ARG A 47 -11.85 -10.52 7.85
C ARG A 47 -11.94 -9.33 8.81
N LEU A 48 -10.98 -9.26 9.73
CA LEU A 48 -10.80 -8.17 10.68
C LEU A 48 -9.40 -7.56 10.51
N TYR A 49 -9.38 -6.27 10.24
CA TYR A 49 -8.17 -5.50 9.98
C TYR A 49 -7.88 -4.58 11.15
N THR A 50 -6.64 -4.55 11.61
CA THR A 50 -6.18 -3.57 12.60
C THR A 50 -5.86 -2.24 11.93
N GLU A 51 -5.61 -1.20 12.73
CA GLU A 51 -5.10 0.07 12.22
C GLU A 51 -3.78 -0.11 11.44
N LYS A 52 -2.88 -0.97 11.95
CA LYS A 52 -1.61 -1.31 11.29
C LYS A 52 -1.84 -1.94 9.92
N ASP A 53 -2.83 -2.81 9.77
CA ASP A 53 -3.16 -3.39 8.46
C ASP A 53 -3.61 -2.30 7.48
N VAL A 54 -4.45 -1.36 7.95
CA VAL A 54 -4.93 -0.24 7.12
C VAL A 54 -3.78 0.68 6.71
N GLU A 55 -2.84 0.97 7.59
CA GLU A 55 -1.63 1.74 7.26
C GLU A 55 -0.81 1.06 6.16
N ARG A 56 -0.59 -0.26 6.26
CA ARG A 56 0.10 -1.05 5.21
C ARG A 56 -0.63 -0.97 3.87
N ILE A 57 -1.96 -1.16 3.87
CA ILE A 57 -2.82 -1.02 2.68
C ILE A 57 -2.65 0.35 2.04
N LEU A 58 -2.62 1.41 2.86
CA LEU A 58 -2.46 2.79 2.39
C LEU A 58 -1.05 3.07 1.83
N ILE A 59 0.00 2.42 2.33
CA ILE A 59 1.36 2.51 1.77
C ILE A 59 1.38 1.90 0.36
N ILE A 60 0.99 0.63 0.21
CA ILE A 60 1.05 -0.06 -1.09
C ILE A 60 0.09 0.56 -2.12
N ARG A 61 -1.03 1.15 -1.67
CA ARG A 61 -1.93 1.92 -2.54
C ARG A 61 -1.20 3.07 -3.25
N ARG A 62 -0.30 3.77 -2.55
CA ARG A 62 0.45 4.91 -3.10
C ARG A 62 1.55 4.49 -4.09
N MET A 63 1.98 3.24 -4.04
CA MET A 63 2.96 2.70 -4.99
C MET A 63 2.34 2.35 -6.34
N LYS A 64 1.02 2.08 -6.40
CA LYS A 64 0.35 1.66 -7.65
C LYS A 64 0.47 2.69 -8.80
N PRO A 65 0.21 4.00 -8.59
CA PRO A 65 0.35 4.99 -9.67
C PRO A 65 1.78 5.12 -10.20
N LEU A 66 2.78 4.80 -9.37
CA LEU A 66 4.20 4.83 -9.75
C LEU A 66 4.64 3.59 -10.54
N GLY A 67 3.74 2.62 -10.78
CA GLY A 67 4.03 1.44 -11.60
C GLY A 67 4.81 0.34 -10.89
N TYR A 68 4.86 0.34 -9.55
CA TYR A 68 5.49 -0.74 -8.80
C TYR A 68 4.75 -2.07 -8.95
N THR A 69 5.54 -3.13 -9.02
CA THR A 69 5.09 -4.52 -9.02
C THR A 69 4.64 -4.98 -7.62
N LEU A 70 3.95 -6.11 -7.54
CA LEU A 70 3.57 -6.68 -6.23
C LEU A 70 4.79 -7.11 -5.41
N ASP A 71 5.87 -7.53 -6.06
CA ASP A 71 7.08 -7.98 -5.37
C ASP A 71 7.84 -6.80 -4.78
N GLU A 72 7.97 -5.68 -5.49
CA GLU A 72 8.54 -4.45 -4.93
C GLU A 72 7.69 -3.88 -3.79
N MET A 73 6.35 -4.01 -3.87
CA MET A 73 5.47 -3.64 -2.76
C MET A 73 5.70 -4.50 -1.53
N ARG A 74 5.89 -5.82 -1.72
CA ARG A 74 6.19 -6.75 -0.63
C ARG A 74 7.54 -6.43 0.00
N GLU A 75 8.55 -6.17 -0.83
CA GLU A 75 9.89 -5.80 -0.37
C GLU A 75 9.87 -4.56 0.54
N LEU A 76 9.14 -3.50 0.15
CA LEU A 76 8.99 -2.32 1.01
C LEU A 76 8.35 -2.69 2.36
N LEU A 77 7.29 -3.49 2.35
CA LEU A 77 6.61 -3.90 3.58
C LEU A 77 7.52 -4.72 4.49
N ASP A 78 8.31 -5.63 3.93
CA ASP A 78 9.28 -6.45 4.67
C ASP A 78 10.36 -5.59 5.32
N VAL A 79 10.89 -4.58 4.59
CA VAL A 79 11.87 -3.64 5.13
C VAL A 79 11.27 -2.79 6.26
N VAL A 80 10.04 -2.31 6.10
CA VAL A 80 9.34 -1.52 7.13
C VAL A 80 9.07 -2.36 8.39
N ASP A 81 8.65 -3.62 8.22
CA ASP A 81 8.45 -4.52 9.35
C ASP A 81 9.77 -4.82 10.08
N ALA A 82 10.84 -5.06 9.34
CA ALA A 82 12.16 -5.31 9.92
C ALA A 82 12.72 -4.07 10.66
N LEU A 83 12.54 -2.87 10.12
CA LEU A 83 12.90 -1.61 10.79
C LEU A 83 12.05 -1.31 12.03
N THR A 84 10.86 -1.90 12.16
CA THR A 84 10.08 -1.80 13.40
C THR A 84 10.74 -2.62 14.52
N VAL A 85 11.44 -3.70 14.18
CA VAL A 85 12.15 -4.58 15.13
C VAL A 85 13.53 -4.02 15.48
N ASP A 86 14.31 -3.62 14.47
CA ASP A 86 15.59 -2.92 14.65
C ASP A 86 15.60 -1.62 13.83
N PRO A 87 15.18 -0.50 14.44
CA PRO A 87 15.18 0.79 13.76
C PRO A 87 16.56 1.28 13.37
N SER A 88 17.63 0.73 13.95
CA SER A 88 19.01 1.17 13.79
C SER A 88 19.79 0.45 12.71
N ASP A 89 19.21 -0.61 12.13
CA ASP A 89 19.82 -1.41 11.07
C ASP A 89 20.21 -0.55 9.87
N VAL A 90 21.51 -0.46 9.62
CA VAL A 90 22.10 0.37 8.57
C VAL A 90 21.76 -0.18 7.17
N ALA A 91 21.70 -1.50 7.01
CA ALA A 91 21.40 -2.12 5.72
C ALA A 91 19.93 -1.91 5.33
N LEU A 92 19.00 -2.03 6.29
CA LEU A 92 17.59 -1.76 6.04
C LEU A 92 17.34 -0.28 5.74
N ARG A 93 18.05 0.64 6.41
CA ARG A 93 17.98 2.09 6.10
C ARG A 93 18.50 2.41 4.71
N ALA A 94 19.65 1.84 4.32
CA ALA A 94 20.15 1.97 2.96
C ALA A 94 19.14 1.45 1.93
N ARG A 95 18.42 0.37 2.25
CA ARG A 95 17.35 -0.14 1.38
C ARG A 95 16.17 0.81 1.25
N ILE A 96 15.79 1.52 2.32
CA ILE A 96 14.79 2.58 2.25
C ILE A 96 15.26 3.73 1.35
N ASP A 97 16.54 4.10 1.42
CA ASP A 97 17.11 5.13 0.55
C ASP A 97 17.07 4.69 -0.92
N ASP A 98 17.42 3.44 -1.25
CA ASP A 98 17.29 2.88 -2.60
C ASP A 98 15.83 2.94 -3.11
N ILE A 99 14.87 2.55 -2.26
CA ILE A 99 13.44 2.58 -2.62
C ILE A 99 12.97 4.02 -2.85
N ARG A 100 13.44 4.97 -2.05
CA ARG A 100 13.14 6.40 -2.17
C ARG A 100 13.67 6.94 -3.50
N ASP A 101 14.92 6.67 -3.84
CA ASP A 101 15.51 7.08 -5.11
C ASP A 101 14.74 6.48 -6.30
N GLY A 102 14.36 5.19 -6.20
CA GLY A 102 13.52 4.54 -7.19
C GLY A 102 12.13 5.16 -7.34
N ALA A 103 11.56 5.70 -6.26
CA ALA A 103 10.27 6.39 -6.28
C ALA A 103 10.39 7.77 -6.94
N ASP A 104 11.48 8.50 -6.65
CA ASP A 104 11.76 9.80 -7.26
C ASP A 104 12.00 9.68 -8.77
N GLN A 105 12.70 8.65 -9.22
CA GLN A 105 12.88 8.36 -10.65
C GLN A 105 11.55 8.04 -11.36
N ARG A 106 10.69 7.22 -10.74
CA ARG A 106 9.35 6.91 -11.31
C ARG A 106 8.46 8.14 -11.35
N ARG A 107 8.50 8.96 -10.30
CA ARG A 107 7.79 10.25 -10.26
C ARG A 107 8.26 11.16 -11.38
N GLN A 108 9.57 11.28 -11.61
CA GLN A 108 10.10 12.11 -12.69
C GLN A 108 9.59 11.65 -14.06
N LYS A 109 9.60 10.34 -14.33
CA LYS A 109 9.05 9.78 -15.58
C LYS A 109 7.56 10.10 -15.76
N LEU A 110 6.77 10.05 -14.69
CA LEU A 110 5.36 10.44 -14.75
C LEU A 110 5.18 11.93 -15.05
N THR A 111 6.02 12.78 -14.47
CA THR A 111 6.01 14.23 -14.79
C THR A 111 6.33 14.48 -16.26
N GLU A 112 7.32 13.78 -16.81
CA GLU A 112 7.67 13.86 -18.24
C GLU A 112 6.50 13.38 -19.13
N GLN A 113 5.83 12.29 -18.74
CA GLN A 113 4.65 11.80 -19.45
C GLN A 113 3.46 12.76 -19.38
N LEU A 114 3.25 13.40 -18.22
CA LEU A 114 2.22 14.41 -18.07
C LEU A 114 2.48 15.62 -18.98
N ALA A 115 3.73 16.10 -19.04
CA ALA A 115 4.11 17.19 -19.93
C ALA A 115 3.82 16.85 -21.41
N MET A 116 4.19 15.64 -21.87
CA MET A 116 3.87 15.19 -23.23
C MET A 116 2.36 15.11 -23.48
N ALA A 117 1.57 14.66 -22.50
CA ALA A 117 0.11 14.59 -22.62
C ALA A 117 -0.50 15.99 -22.71
N ASP A 118 -0.01 16.94 -21.91
CA ASP A 118 -0.47 18.34 -21.93
C ASP A 118 -0.16 19.01 -23.27
N GLU A 119 1.04 18.80 -23.82
CA GLU A 119 1.42 19.27 -25.16
C GLU A 119 0.48 18.71 -26.25
N PHE A 120 0.15 17.41 -26.18
CA PHE A 120 -0.77 16.79 -27.12
C PHE A 120 -2.19 17.39 -27.04
N VAL A 121 -2.71 17.59 -25.83
CA VAL A 121 -4.03 18.23 -25.62
C VAL A 121 -4.04 19.66 -26.16
N GLN A 122 -2.97 20.43 -25.96
CA GLN A 122 -2.84 21.79 -26.50
C GLN A 122 -2.84 21.80 -28.03
N LEU A 123 -2.11 20.87 -28.66
CA LEU A 123 -2.06 20.75 -30.12
C LEU A 123 -3.45 20.45 -30.70
N LEU A 124 -4.22 19.56 -30.08
CA LEU A 124 -5.59 19.27 -30.52
C LEU A 124 -6.52 20.48 -30.38
N GLY A 125 -6.31 21.35 -29.39
CA GLY A 125 -7.11 22.57 -29.19
C GLY A 125 -6.84 23.68 -30.20
N GLN A 126 -5.79 23.55 -31.03
CA GLN A 126 -5.44 24.51 -32.08
C GLN A 126 -5.97 24.11 -33.47
N LEU A 127 -6.51 22.90 -33.60
CA LEU A 127 -7.16 22.38 -34.81
C LEU A 127 -8.64 22.76 -34.84
#